data_AF-A0A3B9SH21-F1
#
_entry.id   AF-A0A3B9SH21-F1
#
_cell.length_a   1.000
_cell.length_b   1.000
_cell.length_c   1.000
_cell.angle_alpha   90.00
_cell.angle_beta   90.00
_cell.angle_gamma   90.00
#
_symmetry.space_group_name_H-M   'P 1'
#
loop_
_entity.id
_entity.type
_entity.pdbx_description
1 polymer ?
#
loop_
_entity_poly.entity_id
_entity_poly.type
_entity_poly.pdbx_seq_one_letter_code
_entity_poly.pdbx_strand_id
1 'polypeptide(L)'
;MNETFINYINKLKKIDFIIIAGDYFDHKLYLNDKSSEIALLFMDKLIDIIKKHNCPLRIIYGTEAHEVNQYNMFKLYEDDINLNFKIIKTVTKEELLPNLKVLYVPEEYTLDKNEYYKDYFNDKYNYVFGHGTIQELVGFNTKNIVKKEKLRKKVPIFTSTELENICDGQVYFGHYHINTNIKNKIFYVGSYSRWRFGEEEPKGFYHITYDSSKNKYNQVFIENQLAKTYITYTFGYDSKVINSENDIIEELTKLDKLNEFKKYDYIRYIFNIP
;
A
#
# COMPACT_ATOMS: atom_id res chain seq x y z
N MET A 1 -0.24 -20.91 -8.13
CA MET A 1 -0.81 -19.59 -7.78
C MET A 1 -0.47 -18.63 -8.91
N ASN A 2 -1.47 -18.23 -9.71
CA ASN A 2 -1.26 -17.21 -10.73
C ASN A 2 -1.31 -15.86 -10.04
N GLU A 3 -0.18 -15.16 -10.01
CA GLU A 3 -0.08 -13.88 -9.33
C GLU A 3 0.41 -12.85 -10.34
N THR A 4 -0.37 -11.78 -10.51
CA THR A 4 -0.04 -10.70 -11.45
C THR A 4 1.35 -10.14 -11.19
N PHE A 5 1.69 -9.91 -9.92
CA PHE A 5 3.00 -9.43 -9.51
C PHE A 5 4.14 -10.38 -9.91
N ILE A 6 4.10 -11.65 -9.47
CA ILE A 6 5.15 -12.63 -9.78
C ILE A 6 5.30 -12.84 -11.30
N ASN A 7 4.19 -12.89 -12.03
CA ASN A 7 4.21 -13.01 -13.48
C ASN A 7 4.79 -11.78 -14.18
N TYR A 8 4.56 -10.59 -13.62
CA TYR A 8 5.12 -9.35 -14.15
C TYR A 8 6.63 -9.31 -13.95
N ILE A 9 7.09 -9.50 -12.71
CA ILE A 9 8.52 -9.40 -12.37
C ILE A 9 9.36 -10.49 -13.05
N ASN A 10 8.82 -11.70 -13.25
CA ASN A 10 9.51 -12.75 -13.98
C ASN A 10 9.78 -12.43 -15.46
N LYS A 11 9.03 -11.49 -16.05
CA LYS A 11 9.25 -11.01 -17.41
C LYS A 11 10.32 -9.92 -17.49
N LEU A 12 10.66 -9.30 -16.36
CA LEU A 12 11.70 -8.28 -16.31
C LEU A 12 13.07 -8.93 -16.42
N LYS A 13 13.94 -8.35 -17.25
CA LYS A 13 15.32 -8.82 -17.41
C LYS A 13 16.15 -8.57 -16.15
N LYS A 14 15.87 -7.47 -15.46
CA LYS A 14 16.59 -7.01 -14.28
C LYS A 14 15.61 -6.34 -13.32
N ILE A 15 15.84 -6.56 -12.03
CA ILE A 15 15.13 -5.91 -10.94
C ILE A 15 16.22 -5.38 -10.03
N ASP A 16 16.21 -4.08 -9.75
CA ASP A 16 17.25 -3.44 -8.94
C ASP A 16 16.94 -3.45 -7.45
N PHE A 17 15.65 -3.47 -7.07
CA PHE A 17 15.18 -3.68 -5.69
C PHE A 17 13.66 -3.94 -5.66
N ILE A 18 13.16 -4.43 -4.53
CA ILE A 18 11.73 -4.59 -4.22
C ILE A 18 11.43 -3.98 -2.85
N ILE A 19 10.37 -3.18 -2.73
CA ILE A 19 9.89 -2.60 -1.47
C ILE A 19 8.45 -3.05 -1.22
N ILE A 20 8.19 -3.59 -0.02
CA ILE A 20 6.85 -3.81 0.53
C ILE A 20 6.58 -2.66 1.52
N ALA A 21 5.58 -1.83 1.21
CA ALA A 21 5.27 -0.62 1.99
C ALA A 21 4.40 -0.91 3.23
N GLY A 22 4.66 -2.01 3.94
CA GLY A 22 3.91 -2.45 5.12
C GLY A 22 2.54 -3.05 4.85
N ASP A 23 1.84 -3.40 5.92
CA ASP A 23 0.58 -4.15 5.96
C ASP A 23 0.60 -5.39 5.08
N TYR A 24 1.67 -6.17 5.21
CA TYR A 24 1.78 -7.47 4.54
C TYR A 24 0.77 -8.46 5.13
N PHE A 25 0.58 -8.40 6.44
CA PHE A 25 -0.52 -9.04 7.14
C PHE A 25 -1.58 -7.98 7.44
N ASP A 26 -2.85 -8.34 7.33
CA ASP A 26 -4.01 -7.51 7.70
C ASP A 26 -4.43 -7.73 9.16
N HIS A 27 -4.14 -8.92 9.69
CA HIS A 27 -4.41 -9.31 11.06
C HIS A 27 -3.49 -10.45 11.50
N LYS A 28 -3.60 -10.82 12.77
CA LYS A 28 -2.91 -11.98 13.32
C LYS A 28 -3.42 -13.28 12.69
N LEU A 29 -2.54 -13.99 12.01
CA LEU A 29 -2.80 -15.30 11.42
C LEU A 29 -2.36 -16.43 12.36
N TYR A 30 -3.04 -17.58 12.30
CA TYR A 30 -2.62 -18.79 12.97
C TYR A 30 -1.78 -19.67 12.02
N LEU A 31 -0.80 -20.40 12.55
CA LEU A 31 0.14 -21.19 11.72
C LEU A 31 -0.54 -22.28 10.88
N ASN A 32 -1.70 -22.78 11.33
CA ASN A 32 -2.50 -23.78 10.61
C ASN A 32 -3.50 -23.16 9.62
N ASP A 33 -3.53 -21.82 9.50
CA ASP A 33 -4.38 -21.16 8.51
C ASP A 33 -3.75 -21.23 7.12
N LYS A 34 -4.60 -21.46 6.12
CA LYS A 34 -4.19 -21.41 4.71
C LYS A 34 -3.62 -20.05 4.31
N SER A 35 -4.06 -18.97 4.94
CA SER A 35 -3.52 -17.62 4.71
C SER A 35 -2.05 -17.53 5.13
N SER A 36 -1.66 -18.17 6.23
CA SER A 36 -0.26 -18.23 6.68
C SER A 36 0.61 -19.00 5.70
N GLU A 37 0.12 -20.16 5.23
CA GLU A 37 0.81 -20.95 4.19
C GLU A 37 1.01 -20.11 2.91
N ILE A 38 -0.03 -19.44 2.44
CA ILE A 38 0.03 -18.57 1.25
C ILE A 38 1.03 -17.43 1.43
N ALA A 39 1.02 -16.77 2.60
CA ALA A 39 1.95 -15.70 2.92
C ALA A 39 3.40 -16.21 2.86
N LEU A 40 3.72 -17.32 3.54
CA LEU A 40 5.04 -17.93 3.50
C LEU A 40 5.46 -18.27 2.06
N LEU A 41 4.61 -18.96 1.31
CA LEU A 41 4.88 -19.32 -0.10
C LEU A 41 5.10 -18.10 -0.99
N PHE A 42 4.39 -17.00 -0.74
CA PHE A 42 4.59 -15.75 -1.47
C PHE A 42 5.96 -15.16 -1.14
N MET A 43 6.32 -15.07 0.15
CA MET A 43 7.62 -14.57 0.57
C MET A 43 8.77 -15.42 -0.01
N ASP A 44 8.66 -16.74 0.04
CA ASP A 44 9.67 -17.65 -0.51
C ASP A 44 9.94 -17.38 -1.99
N LYS A 45 8.89 -17.14 -2.78
CA LYS A 45 9.04 -16.74 -4.18
C LYS A 45 9.75 -15.40 -4.32
N LEU A 46 9.48 -14.42 -3.45
CA LEU A 46 10.20 -13.15 -3.47
C LEU A 46 11.68 -13.34 -3.14
N ILE A 47 11.98 -14.19 -2.17
CA ILE A 47 13.36 -14.55 -1.80
C ILE A 47 14.08 -15.20 -2.99
N ASP A 48 13.44 -16.12 -3.71
CA ASP A 48 14.04 -16.72 -4.91
C ASP A 48 14.28 -15.69 -6.03
N ILE A 49 13.38 -14.73 -6.18
CA ILE A 49 13.50 -13.67 -7.18
C ILE A 49 14.66 -12.72 -6.83
N ILE A 50 14.79 -12.31 -5.56
CA ILE A 50 15.92 -11.44 -5.18
C ILE A 50 17.26 -12.17 -5.25
N LYS A 51 17.30 -13.49 -4.98
CA LYS A 51 18.50 -14.31 -5.20
C LYS A 51 18.88 -14.31 -6.68
N LYS A 52 17.91 -14.58 -7.56
CA LYS A 52 18.12 -14.61 -9.02
C LYS A 52 18.62 -13.27 -9.57
N HIS A 53 18.09 -12.16 -9.07
CA HIS A 53 18.44 -10.82 -9.56
C HIS A 53 19.57 -10.15 -8.77
N ASN A 54 20.03 -10.78 -7.68
CA ASN A 54 20.98 -10.23 -6.71
C ASN A 54 20.60 -8.79 -6.30
N CYS A 55 19.36 -8.62 -5.84
CA CYS A 55 18.82 -7.30 -5.50
C CYS A 55 18.29 -7.24 -4.06
N PRO A 56 18.12 -6.03 -3.49
CA PRO A 56 17.57 -5.86 -2.16
C PRO A 56 16.04 -6.07 -2.12
N LEU A 57 15.55 -6.71 -1.07
CA LEU A 57 14.14 -6.69 -0.64
C LEU A 57 14.04 -5.96 0.70
N ARG A 58 13.11 -5.00 0.80
CA ARG A 58 12.83 -4.27 2.03
C ARG A 58 11.35 -4.37 2.35
N ILE A 59 11.05 -4.63 3.62
CA ILE A 59 9.68 -4.56 4.15
C ILE A 59 9.65 -3.44 5.17
N ILE A 60 8.82 -2.44 4.94
CA ILE A 60 8.56 -1.39 5.92
C ILE A 60 7.54 -1.91 6.91
N TYR A 61 7.79 -1.73 8.20
CA TYR A 61 6.84 -2.15 9.22
C TYR A 61 5.58 -1.27 9.18
N GLY A 62 4.42 -1.91 9.02
CA GLY A 62 3.11 -1.27 8.90
C GLY A 62 2.42 -1.02 10.24
N THR A 63 1.09 -1.02 10.23
CA THR A 63 0.29 -0.79 11.44
C THR A 63 0.45 -1.93 12.44
N GLU A 64 0.83 -1.62 13.69
CA GLU A 64 1.10 -2.63 14.74
C GLU A 64 -0.06 -3.61 14.97
N ALA A 65 -1.31 -3.14 14.84
CA ALA A 65 -2.50 -3.98 15.00
C ALA A 65 -2.69 -4.99 13.86
N HIS A 66 -2.18 -4.70 12.66
CA HIS A 66 -2.22 -5.60 11.52
C HIS A 66 -1.04 -6.59 11.58
N GLU A 67 0.17 -6.07 11.81
CA GLU A 67 1.40 -6.85 11.74
C GLU A 67 1.61 -7.76 12.95
N VAL A 68 1.31 -7.29 14.17
CA VAL A 68 1.40 -8.05 15.42
C VAL A 68 2.73 -8.81 15.59
N ASN A 69 3.84 -8.19 15.17
CA ASN A 69 5.19 -8.77 15.17
C ASN A 69 5.35 -10.09 14.40
N GLN A 70 4.44 -10.39 13.46
CA GLN A 70 4.46 -11.64 12.69
C GLN A 70 5.64 -11.74 11.72
N TYR A 71 6.24 -10.62 11.34
CA TYR A 71 7.47 -10.60 10.54
C TYR A 71 8.66 -11.33 11.15
N ASN A 72 8.63 -11.64 12.46
CA ASN A 72 9.63 -12.50 13.07
C ASN A 72 9.71 -13.89 12.42
N MET A 73 8.66 -14.34 11.70
CA MET A 73 8.72 -15.57 10.90
C MET A 73 9.73 -15.48 9.75
N PHE A 74 10.05 -14.28 9.27
CA PHE A 74 11.02 -14.03 8.21
C PHE A 74 12.42 -13.73 8.73
N LYS A 75 12.65 -13.83 10.03
CA LYS A 75 13.96 -13.54 10.65
C LYS A 75 15.09 -14.40 10.06
N LEU A 76 14.79 -15.64 9.68
CA LEU A 76 15.74 -16.53 9.01
C LEU A 76 16.28 -15.93 7.70
N TYR A 77 15.50 -15.09 7.01
CA TYR A 77 15.94 -14.40 5.80
C TYR A 77 16.78 -13.15 6.11
N GLU A 78 16.56 -12.48 7.23
CA GLU A 78 17.41 -11.36 7.66
C GLU A 78 18.78 -11.84 8.14
N ASP A 79 18.84 -13.02 8.76
CA ASP A 79 20.07 -13.60 9.31
C ASP A 79 20.94 -14.29 8.22
N ASP A 80 20.42 -14.50 7.00
CA ASP A 80 21.19 -15.07 5.87
C ASP A 80 22.08 -13.99 5.21
N ILE A 81 23.39 -14.11 5.43
CA ILE A 81 24.40 -13.19 4.88
C ILE A 81 24.42 -13.12 3.35
N ASN A 82 23.87 -14.12 2.66
CA ASN A 82 23.79 -14.15 1.20
C ASN A 82 22.53 -13.45 0.67
N LEU A 83 21.63 -13.00 1.56
CA LEU A 83 20.41 -12.30 1.20
C LEU A 83 20.46 -10.84 1.59
N ASN A 84 20.11 -9.99 0.64
CA ASN A 84 19.93 -8.58 0.90
C ASN A 84 18.46 -8.31 1.29
N PHE A 85 18.03 -8.91 2.41
CA PHE A 85 16.68 -8.80 2.95
C PHE A 85 16.69 -8.04 4.28
N LYS A 86 15.78 -7.09 4.47
CA LYS A 86 15.64 -6.37 5.75
C LYS A 86 14.19 -5.98 6.03
N ILE A 87 13.80 -6.08 7.29
CA ILE A 87 12.54 -5.53 7.82
C ILE A 87 12.87 -4.23 8.57
N ILE A 88 12.36 -3.12 8.05
CA ILE A 88 12.63 -1.78 8.57
C ILE A 88 11.56 -1.42 9.61
N LYS A 89 11.90 -1.60 10.89
CA LYS A 89 11.00 -1.36 12.03
C LYS A 89 11.03 0.06 12.59
N THR A 90 12.13 0.78 12.36
CA THR A 90 12.30 2.18 12.77
C THR A 90 12.77 3.01 11.60
N VAL A 91 12.53 4.33 11.65
CA VAL A 91 13.03 5.25 10.63
C VAL A 91 14.51 5.00 10.34
N THR A 92 14.82 4.81 9.06
CA THR A 92 16.14 4.36 8.63
C THR A 92 16.49 5.02 7.32
N LYS A 93 17.70 5.57 7.22
CA LYS A 93 18.30 5.98 5.95
C LYS A 93 19.27 4.93 5.45
N GLU A 94 19.25 4.67 4.15
CA GLU A 94 20.10 3.68 3.50
C GLU A 94 20.57 4.22 2.14
N GLU A 95 21.81 3.94 1.77
CA GLU A 95 22.21 3.97 0.36
C GLU A 95 21.87 2.60 -0.23
N LEU A 96 20.70 2.49 -0.84
CA LEU A 96 20.12 1.20 -1.28
C LEU A 96 20.87 0.62 -2.47
N LEU A 97 21.33 1.50 -3.37
CA LEU A 97 22.18 1.23 -4.51
C LEU A 97 23.21 2.37 -4.61
N PRO A 98 24.32 2.20 -5.34
CA PRO A 98 25.31 3.26 -5.49
C PRO A 98 24.67 4.59 -5.94
N ASN A 99 24.84 5.64 -5.14
CA ASN A 99 24.26 6.97 -5.33
C ASN A 99 22.71 7.03 -5.27
N LEU A 100 22.06 6.02 -4.69
CA LEU A 100 20.61 6.00 -4.48
C LEU A 100 20.31 6.00 -2.98
N LYS A 101 20.12 7.20 -2.42
CA LYS A 101 19.82 7.41 -1.02
C LYS A 101 18.32 7.35 -0.78
N VAL A 102 17.92 6.53 0.17
CA VAL A 102 16.53 6.21 0.47
C VAL A 102 16.25 6.45 1.95
N LEU A 103 15.09 7.02 2.25
CA LEU A 103 14.54 7.06 3.61
C LEU A 103 13.37 6.09 3.72
N TYR A 104 13.38 5.27 4.75
CA TYR A 104 12.25 4.44 5.14
C TYR A 104 11.58 5.05 6.37
N VAL A 105 10.24 5.17 6.33
CA VAL A 105 9.43 5.76 7.40
C VAL A 105 8.33 4.77 7.81
N PRO A 106 8.60 3.85 8.73
CA PRO A 106 7.59 2.93 9.27
C PRO A 106 6.53 3.65 10.12
N GLU A 107 5.45 2.95 10.46
CA GLU A 107 4.42 3.50 11.34
C GLU A 107 4.85 3.42 12.82
N GLU A 108 5.53 4.45 13.30
CA GLU A 108 6.10 4.49 14.64
C GLU A 108 5.26 5.30 15.63
N TYR A 109 5.27 4.88 16.90
CA TYR A 109 4.61 5.62 17.98
C TYR A 109 5.61 6.57 18.65
N THR A 110 5.48 7.88 18.40
CA THR A 110 6.42 8.90 18.87
C THR A 110 5.76 9.88 19.86
N LEU A 111 6.56 10.46 20.78
CA LEU A 111 6.07 11.50 21.70
C LEU A 111 6.09 12.89 21.05
N ASP A 112 7.16 13.19 20.32
CA ASP A 112 7.32 14.40 19.53
C ASP A 112 7.88 14.02 18.15
N LYS A 113 7.05 14.14 17.11
CA LYS A 113 7.41 13.86 15.72
C LYS A 113 8.60 14.71 15.28
N ASN A 114 8.59 16.01 15.60
CA ASN A 114 9.58 16.93 15.06
C ASN A 114 10.95 16.68 15.67
N GLU A 115 11.01 16.33 16.96
CA GLU A 115 12.25 15.92 17.61
C GLU A 115 12.74 14.57 17.08
N TYR A 116 11.85 13.57 16.98
CA TYR A 116 12.21 12.22 16.58
C TYR A 116 12.73 12.12 15.14
N TYR A 117 12.12 12.86 14.22
CA TYR A 117 12.46 12.82 12.79
C TYR A 117 13.47 13.90 12.36
N LYS A 118 13.93 14.75 13.29
CA LYS A 118 14.75 15.95 12.99
C LYS A 118 15.94 15.67 12.08
N ASP A 119 16.76 14.69 12.44
CA ASP A 119 18.00 14.40 11.71
C ASP A 119 17.75 13.75 10.35
N TYR A 120 16.60 13.10 10.19
CA TYR A 120 16.19 12.52 8.91
C TYR A 120 15.62 13.58 7.98
N PHE A 121 14.89 14.57 8.51
CA PHE A 121 14.19 15.58 7.71
C PHE A 121 15.05 16.79 7.35
N ASN A 122 16.29 16.85 7.88
CA ASN A 122 17.30 17.82 7.48
C ASN A 122 18.15 17.36 6.28
N ASP A 123 17.87 16.18 5.73
CA ASP A 123 18.64 15.52 4.69
C ASP A 123 17.82 15.38 3.39
N LYS A 124 18.47 14.97 2.30
CA LYS A 124 17.87 14.78 0.98
C LYS A 124 17.97 13.33 0.52
N TYR A 125 16.89 12.84 -0.08
CA TYR A 125 16.74 11.45 -0.54
C TYR A 125 16.22 11.39 -1.98
N ASN A 126 16.63 10.37 -2.71
CA ASN A 126 16.10 10.06 -4.04
C ASN A 126 14.68 9.49 -3.94
N TYR A 127 14.45 8.63 -2.95
CA TYR A 127 13.14 8.08 -2.66
C TYR A 127 12.85 8.12 -1.16
N VAL A 128 11.58 8.27 -0.83
CA VAL A 128 11.07 8.03 0.52
C VAL A 128 10.01 6.94 0.42
N PHE A 129 10.20 5.83 1.14
CA PHE A 129 9.20 4.79 1.25
C PHE A 129 8.67 4.78 2.68
N GLY A 130 7.36 4.73 2.87
CA GLY A 130 6.81 4.78 4.22
C GLY A 130 5.50 4.02 4.40
N HIS A 131 5.02 4.08 5.63
CA HIS A 131 3.72 3.56 6.03
C HIS A 131 3.13 4.51 7.07
N GLY A 132 1.86 4.90 6.90
CA GLY A 132 1.15 5.77 7.82
C GLY A 132 0.31 6.80 7.08
N THR A 133 0.06 7.92 7.74
CA THR A 133 -0.95 8.89 7.29
C THR A 133 -0.34 10.19 6.78
N ILE A 134 -0.86 10.66 5.63
CA ILE A 134 -0.53 11.96 5.01
C ILE A 134 -1.76 12.87 5.13
N GLN A 135 -1.57 14.02 5.76
CA GLN A 135 -2.64 14.92 6.24
C GLN A 135 -3.65 15.28 5.15
N GLU A 136 -3.19 15.53 3.94
CA GLU A 136 -4.00 15.97 2.81
C GLU A 136 -5.09 14.95 2.41
N LEU A 137 -4.95 13.67 2.79
CA LEU A 137 -5.94 12.62 2.48
C LEU A 137 -6.95 12.37 3.60
N VAL A 138 -6.72 12.88 4.82
CA VAL A 138 -7.57 12.57 5.99
C VAL A 138 -8.78 13.52 6.10
N GLY A 139 -8.89 14.50 5.21
CA GLY A 139 -9.90 15.57 5.31
C GLY A 139 -9.64 16.51 6.49
N PHE A 140 -10.14 17.75 6.38
CA PHE A 140 -9.83 18.86 7.30
C PHE A 140 -10.29 18.68 8.77
N ASN A 141 -10.97 17.59 9.12
CA ASN A 141 -11.60 17.39 10.44
C ASN A 141 -10.64 16.90 11.55
N THR A 142 -9.39 16.57 11.24
CA THR A 142 -8.40 16.14 12.25
C THR A 142 -7.63 17.27 12.92
N LYS A 143 -7.87 18.54 12.52
CA LYS A 143 -7.24 19.73 13.13
C LYS A 143 -7.48 19.85 14.65
N ASN A 144 -8.44 19.14 15.22
CA ASN A 144 -8.83 19.22 16.63
C ASN A 144 -8.20 18.17 17.57
N ILE A 145 -7.36 17.23 17.10
CA ILE A 145 -6.75 16.18 17.97
C ILE A 145 -5.35 16.58 18.50
N VAL A 146 -4.82 17.74 18.11
CA VAL A 146 -3.55 18.26 18.66
C VAL A 146 -3.82 19.09 19.92
N LYS A 147 -4.59 18.55 20.88
CA LYS A 147 -4.41 18.98 22.28
C LYS A 147 -3.11 18.36 22.78
N LYS A 148 -2.23 19.21 23.31
CA LYS A 148 -0.94 18.89 23.95
C LYS A 148 -1.14 18.05 25.21
N GLU A 149 -1.60 16.80 25.09
CA GLU A 149 -1.32 15.80 26.10
C GLU A 149 0.02 15.14 25.76
N LYS A 150 1.11 15.69 26.31
CA LYS A 150 2.49 15.19 26.14
C LYS A 150 2.74 13.78 26.72
N LEU A 151 1.69 13.06 27.13
CA LEU A 151 1.82 11.83 27.91
C LEU A 151 1.60 10.54 27.11
N ARG A 152 1.20 10.61 25.84
CA ARG A 152 0.95 9.41 25.01
C ARG A 152 1.68 9.49 23.69
N LYS A 153 2.35 8.39 23.33
CA LYS A 153 2.91 8.21 21.99
C LYS A 153 1.77 8.19 20.97
N LYS A 154 1.97 8.84 19.84
CA LYS A 154 1.01 8.90 18.72
C LYS A 154 1.70 8.53 17.43
N VAL A 155 0.93 8.00 16.49
CA VAL A 155 1.38 7.81 15.12
C VAL A 155 1.55 9.20 14.48
N PRO A 156 2.72 9.50 13.89
CA PRO A 156 2.96 10.78 13.25
C PRO A 156 2.08 10.91 12.00
N ILE A 157 1.55 12.12 11.79
CA ILE A 157 0.92 12.52 10.54
C ILE A 157 1.91 13.42 9.81
N PHE A 158 2.21 13.07 8.57
CA PHE A 158 3.09 13.83 7.69
C PHE A 158 2.27 14.70 6.74
N THR A 159 2.83 15.82 6.31
CA THR A 159 2.26 16.61 5.22
C THR A 159 2.98 16.29 3.92
N SER A 160 2.30 16.51 2.79
CA SER A 160 2.93 16.43 1.48
C SER A 160 4.14 17.36 1.37
N THR A 161 4.08 18.54 1.99
CA THR A 161 5.17 19.53 1.96
C THR A 161 6.40 19.04 2.72
N GLU A 162 6.23 18.44 3.89
CA GLU A 162 7.33 17.84 4.65
C GLU A 162 8.05 16.76 3.83
N LEU A 163 7.29 15.89 3.17
CA LEU A 163 7.84 14.80 2.36
C LEU A 163 8.46 15.30 1.05
N GLU A 164 7.85 16.29 0.39
CA GLU A 164 8.38 16.94 -0.81
C GLU A 164 9.72 17.65 -0.54
N ASN A 165 9.88 18.22 0.64
CA ASN A 165 11.08 18.95 1.02
C ASN A 165 12.29 18.03 1.21
N ILE A 166 12.09 16.80 1.64
CA ILE A 166 13.19 15.84 1.90
C ILE A 166 13.45 14.91 0.72
N CYS A 167 12.49 14.78 -0.20
CA CYS A 167 12.59 13.88 -1.34
C CYS A 167 12.78 14.64 -2.65
N ASP A 168 13.91 14.44 -3.32
CA ASP A 168 14.16 15.04 -4.63
C ASP A 168 13.44 14.27 -5.76
N GLY A 169 13.25 12.96 -5.58
CA GLY A 169 12.49 12.11 -6.49
C GLY A 169 11.04 11.90 -6.05
N GLN A 170 10.69 10.65 -5.72
CA GLN A 170 9.29 10.25 -5.46
C GLN A 170 9.10 9.57 -4.11
N VAL A 171 7.89 9.68 -3.58
CA VAL A 171 7.50 9.18 -2.26
C VAL A 171 6.40 8.14 -2.41
N TYR A 172 6.54 7.00 -1.74
CA TYR A 172 5.56 5.89 -1.79
C TYR A 172 5.17 5.43 -0.40
N PHE A 173 3.89 5.50 -0.08
CA PHE A 173 3.36 5.10 1.22
C PHE A 173 2.37 3.93 1.10
N GLY A 174 2.40 3.00 2.07
CA GLY A 174 1.30 2.08 2.36
C GLY A 174 0.27 2.70 3.32
N HIS A 175 -0.57 1.90 3.97
CA HIS A 175 -1.65 2.29 4.92
C HIS A 175 -2.98 2.65 4.27
N TYR A 176 -3.00 3.58 3.31
CA TYR A 176 -4.25 3.91 2.61
C TYR A 176 -4.51 2.91 1.49
N HIS A 177 -5.65 2.20 1.55
CA HIS A 177 -5.96 1.08 0.66
C HIS A 177 -6.33 1.50 -0.77
N ILE A 178 -6.50 2.80 -1.02
CA ILE A 178 -6.85 3.35 -2.33
C ILE A 178 -5.59 3.94 -2.96
N ASN A 179 -5.26 3.46 -4.16
CA ASN A 179 -4.15 4.02 -4.94
C ASN A 179 -4.39 5.52 -5.16
N THR A 180 -3.43 6.33 -4.71
CA THR A 180 -3.59 7.80 -4.71
C THR A 180 -2.33 8.44 -5.25
N ASN A 181 -2.49 9.50 -6.05
CA ASN A 181 -1.40 10.29 -6.61
C ASN A 181 -1.58 11.76 -6.20
N ILE A 182 -0.60 12.29 -5.48
CA ILE A 182 -0.52 13.70 -5.07
C ILE A 182 0.62 14.35 -5.85
N LYS A 183 0.25 15.27 -6.76
CA LYS A 183 1.18 16.09 -7.57
C LYS A 183 2.25 15.30 -8.35
N ASN A 184 1.97 14.05 -8.76
CA ASN A 184 2.93 13.16 -9.45
C ASN A 184 4.24 12.92 -8.68
N LYS A 185 4.24 13.15 -7.37
CA LYS A 185 5.44 13.06 -6.53
C LYS A 185 5.24 12.17 -5.31
N ILE A 186 4.05 12.19 -4.71
CA ILE A 186 3.71 11.35 -3.55
C ILE A 186 2.59 10.41 -3.93
N PHE A 187 2.77 9.14 -3.61
CA PHE A 187 1.86 8.07 -3.98
C PHE A 187 1.48 7.24 -2.77
N TYR A 188 0.20 6.92 -2.62
CA TYR A 188 -0.19 5.73 -1.87
C TYR A 188 -0.26 4.56 -2.83
N VAL A 189 0.41 3.46 -2.49
CA VAL A 189 0.43 2.27 -3.33
C VAL A 189 -0.98 1.67 -3.45
N GLY A 190 -1.77 1.73 -2.37
CA GLY A 190 -3.03 1.02 -2.26
C GLY A 190 -2.84 -0.44 -1.86
N SER A 191 -3.94 -1.16 -1.65
CA SER A 191 -3.91 -2.60 -1.41
C SER A 191 -3.66 -3.38 -2.70
N TYR A 192 -3.04 -4.57 -2.60
CA TYR A 192 -2.78 -5.42 -3.76
C TYR A 192 -4.01 -6.18 -4.25
N SER A 193 -4.99 -6.43 -3.37
CA SER A 193 -6.23 -7.14 -3.66
C SER A 193 -7.42 -6.50 -2.93
N ARG A 194 -8.63 -6.96 -3.25
CA ARG A 194 -9.89 -6.53 -2.60
C ARG A 194 -10.48 -7.67 -1.80
N TRP A 195 -11.03 -7.34 -0.63
CA TRP A 195 -11.74 -8.30 0.22
C TRP A 195 -13.04 -7.74 0.81
N ARG A 196 -13.36 -6.47 0.53
CA ARG A 196 -14.58 -5.79 0.99
C ARG A 196 -15.07 -4.77 -0.05
N PHE A 197 -16.34 -4.39 0.06
CA PHE A 197 -16.91 -3.26 -0.68
C PHE A 197 -16.41 -1.92 -0.13
N GLY A 198 -16.52 -0.84 -0.91
CA GLY A 198 -15.96 0.47 -0.56
C GLY A 198 -14.47 0.63 -0.90
N GLU A 199 -13.94 -0.29 -1.71
CA GLU A 199 -12.56 -0.32 -2.20
C GLU A 199 -12.54 -0.70 -3.70
N GLU A 200 -13.51 -0.18 -4.45
CA GLU A 200 -13.77 -0.54 -5.85
C GLU A 200 -12.66 -0.09 -6.82
N GLU A 201 -11.73 0.76 -6.38
CA GLU A 201 -10.63 1.28 -7.19
C GLU A 201 -9.67 0.17 -7.67
N PRO A 202 -8.89 0.42 -8.73
CA PRO A 202 -7.83 -0.47 -9.18
C PRO A 202 -6.88 -0.86 -8.05
N LYS A 203 -6.60 -2.16 -7.92
CA LYS A 203 -5.61 -2.71 -6.97
C LYS A 203 -4.36 -3.14 -7.72
N GLY A 204 -3.20 -3.14 -7.07
CA GLY A 204 -1.97 -3.42 -7.80
C GLY A 204 -0.70 -2.99 -7.08
N PHE A 205 0.30 -2.60 -7.86
CA PHE A 205 1.62 -2.18 -7.38
C PHE A 205 2.25 -1.19 -8.35
N TYR A 206 3.26 -0.45 -7.91
CA TYR A 206 4.05 0.41 -8.78
C TYR A 206 5.30 -0.31 -9.31
N HIS A 207 5.55 -0.17 -10.61
CA HIS A 207 6.88 -0.33 -11.18
C HIS A 207 7.49 1.06 -11.35
N ILE A 208 8.63 1.27 -10.70
CA ILE A 208 9.36 2.54 -10.69
C ILE A 208 10.70 2.41 -11.41
N THR A 209 11.13 3.49 -12.03
CA THR A 209 12.39 3.57 -12.76
C THR A 209 13.05 4.91 -12.51
N TYR A 210 14.38 4.90 -12.35
CA TYR A 210 15.19 6.09 -12.19
C TYR A 210 16.29 6.11 -13.26
N ASP A 211 16.23 7.13 -14.12
CA ASP A 211 17.32 7.44 -15.05
C ASP A 211 18.25 8.44 -14.37
N SER A 212 19.34 7.94 -13.77
CA SER A 212 20.33 8.75 -13.06
C SER A 212 21.07 9.73 -13.98
N SER A 213 21.19 9.42 -15.28
CA SER A 213 21.86 10.30 -16.25
C SER A 213 21.05 11.58 -16.53
N LYS A 214 19.72 11.48 -16.45
CA LYS A 214 18.78 12.59 -16.69
C LYS A 214 18.12 13.10 -15.41
N ASN A 215 18.48 12.51 -14.27
CA ASN A 215 17.81 12.68 -12.99
C ASN A 215 16.27 12.60 -13.10
N LYS A 216 15.78 11.58 -13.84
CA LYS A 216 14.36 11.45 -14.17
C LYS A 216 13.74 10.25 -13.48
N TYR A 217 12.69 10.51 -12.72
CA TYR A 217 11.90 9.51 -12.00
C TYR A 217 10.63 9.20 -12.81
N ASN A 218 10.33 7.92 -13.03
CA ASN A 218 9.08 7.52 -13.67
C ASN A 218 8.47 6.33 -12.92
N GLN A 219 7.15 6.25 -12.98
CA GLN A 219 6.34 5.29 -12.28
C GLN A 219 5.17 4.86 -13.14
N VAL A 220 4.84 3.57 -13.10
CA VAL A 220 3.67 2.99 -13.75
C VAL A 220 2.95 2.13 -12.72
N PHE A 221 1.66 2.40 -12.52
CA PHE A 221 0.81 1.53 -11.71
C PHE A 221 0.41 0.32 -12.55
N ILE A 222 0.74 -0.88 -12.07
CA ILE A 222 0.40 -2.14 -12.70
C ILE A 222 -0.80 -2.72 -11.95
N GLU A 223 -1.95 -2.69 -12.60
CA GLU A 223 -3.18 -3.21 -12.02
C GLU A 223 -3.15 -4.74 -11.92
N ASN A 224 -3.51 -5.25 -10.74
CA ASN A 224 -3.79 -6.65 -10.49
C ASN A 224 -5.18 -7.01 -11.04
N GLN A 225 -5.21 -7.42 -12.30
CA GLN A 225 -6.42 -7.89 -12.98
C GLN A 225 -7.03 -9.18 -12.38
N LEU A 226 -6.33 -9.83 -11.45
CA LEU A 226 -6.82 -11.00 -10.70
C LEU A 226 -7.43 -10.62 -9.34
N ALA A 227 -7.40 -9.34 -8.95
CA ALA A 227 -8.06 -8.88 -7.74
C ALA A 227 -9.58 -9.01 -7.90
N LYS A 228 -10.22 -9.68 -6.94
CA LYS A 228 -11.67 -9.83 -6.89
C LYS A 228 -12.37 -8.48 -7.08
N THR A 229 -13.46 -8.47 -7.81
CA THR A 229 -14.29 -7.30 -8.05
C THR A 229 -15.43 -7.25 -7.04
N TYR A 230 -15.55 -6.11 -6.37
CA TYR A 230 -16.66 -5.79 -5.49
C TYR A 230 -17.32 -4.57 -6.10
N ILE A 231 -18.61 -4.65 -6.44
CA ILE A 231 -19.33 -3.52 -7.05
C ILE A 231 -20.53 -3.16 -6.20
N THR A 232 -20.65 -1.87 -5.88
CA THR A 232 -21.81 -1.33 -5.18
C THR A 232 -22.66 -0.50 -6.15
N TYR A 233 -23.93 -0.88 -6.31
CA TYR A 233 -24.95 -0.05 -6.95
C TYR A 233 -25.78 0.64 -5.87
N THR A 234 -25.77 1.98 -5.86
CA THR A 234 -26.50 2.77 -4.87
C THR A 234 -27.66 3.51 -5.53
N PHE A 235 -28.86 3.30 -5.02
CA PHE A 235 -30.07 3.99 -5.42
C PHE A 235 -30.46 4.99 -4.34
N GLY A 236 -30.39 6.28 -4.67
CA GLY A 236 -30.79 7.37 -3.78
C GLY A 236 -32.31 7.61 -3.79
N TYR A 237 -32.77 8.55 -2.95
CA TYR A 237 -34.18 8.89 -2.77
C TYR A 237 -34.91 9.31 -4.06
N ASP A 238 -34.20 9.95 -4.99
CA ASP A 238 -34.74 10.39 -6.29
C ASP A 238 -34.76 9.27 -7.35
N SER A 239 -34.35 8.06 -6.97
CA SER A 239 -34.21 6.97 -7.92
C SER A 239 -35.57 6.39 -8.32
N LYS A 240 -35.78 6.19 -9.63
CA LYS A 240 -37.03 5.64 -10.17
C LYS A 240 -37.37 4.26 -9.62
N VAL A 241 -36.37 3.48 -9.21
CA VAL A 241 -36.58 2.19 -8.53
C VAL A 241 -37.38 2.31 -7.23
N ILE A 242 -37.52 3.49 -6.63
CA ILE A 242 -38.32 3.65 -5.40
C ILE A 242 -39.81 3.89 -5.72
N ASN A 243 -40.16 4.19 -6.98
CA ASN A 243 -41.52 4.59 -7.36
C ASN A 243 -42.50 3.43 -7.49
N SER A 244 -42.06 2.26 -7.97
CA SER A 244 -42.91 1.08 -8.13
C SER A 244 -42.11 -0.21 -8.18
N GLU A 245 -42.77 -1.34 -7.88
CA GLU A 245 -42.17 -2.68 -8.00
C GLU A 245 -41.69 -2.98 -9.43
N ASN A 246 -42.43 -2.52 -10.44
CA ASN A 246 -42.04 -2.69 -11.84
C ASN A 246 -40.74 -1.96 -12.18
N ASP A 247 -40.54 -0.76 -11.63
CA ASP A 247 -39.31 0.01 -11.85
C ASP A 247 -38.10 -0.69 -11.22
N ILE A 248 -38.27 -1.31 -10.03
CA ILE A 248 -37.25 -2.15 -9.38
C ILE A 248 -36.88 -3.32 -10.29
N ILE A 249 -37.87 -4.07 -10.75
CA ILE A 249 -37.64 -5.26 -11.57
C ILE A 249 -36.95 -4.87 -12.88
N GLU A 250 -37.38 -3.79 -13.54
CA GLU A 250 -36.77 -3.35 -14.79
C GLU A 250 -35.29 -2.99 -14.60
N GLU A 251 -34.96 -2.23 -13.56
CA GLU A 251 -33.59 -1.79 -13.32
C GLU A 251 -32.69 -2.94 -12.88
N LEU A 252 -33.16 -3.81 -11.98
CA LEU A 252 -32.41 -5.00 -11.58
C LEU A 252 -32.19 -5.94 -12.76
N THR A 253 -33.18 -6.11 -13.64
CA THR A 253 -33.02 -6.94 -14.86
C THR A 253 -31.95 -6.36 -15.80
N LYS A 254 -31.84 -5.02 -15.91
CA LYS A 254 -30.77 -4.39 -16.70
C LYS A 254 -29.40 -4.61 -16.06
N LEU A 255 -29.31 -4.47 -14.74
CA LEU A 255 -28.06 -4.66 -14.01
C LEU A 255 -27.61 -6.11 -14.05
N ASP A 256 -28.51 -7.08 -13.90
CA ASP A 256 -28.18 -8.50 -13.99
C ASP A 256 -27.57 -8.86 -15.36
N LYS A 257 -28.14 -8.35 -16.45
CA LYS A 257 -27.55 -8.53 -17.80
C LYS A 257 -26.16 -7.92 -17.91
N LEU A 258 -25.96 -6.73 -17.34
CA LEU A 258 -24.65 -6.07 -17.33
C LEU A 258 -23.63 -6.87 -16.49
N ASN A 259 -24.09 -7.41 -15.35
CA ASN A 259 -23.28 -8.16 -14.41
C ASN A 259 -22.86 -9.52 -14.97
N GLU A 260 -23.75 -10.21 -15.69
CA GLU A 260 -23.41 -11.43 -16.43
C GLU A 260 -22.35 -11.16 -17.51
N PHE A 261 -22.48 -10.04 -18.23
CA PHE A 261 -21.50 -9.66 -19.25
C PHE A 261 -20.13 -9.32 -18.64
N LYS A 262 -20.12 -8.54 -17.55
CA LYS A 262 -18.87 -8.08 -16.91
C LYS A 262 -18.24 -9.08 -15.95
N LYS A 263 -18.99 -10.10 -15.50
CA LYS A 263 -18.53 -11.17 -14.61
C LYS A 263 -17.92 -10.67 -13.30
N TYR A 264 -18.64 -9.78 -12.60
CA TYR A 264 -18.20 -9.35 -11.28
C TYR A 264 -18.28 -10.48 -10.25
N ASP A 265 -17.36 -10.50 -9.29
CA ASP A 265 -17.27 -11.55 -8.26
C ASP A 265 -18.28 -11.32 -7.13
N TYR A 266 -18.43 -10.07 -6.70
CA TYR A 266 -19.33 -9.68 -5.61
C TYR A 266 -20.08 -8.40 -5.96
N ILE A 267 -21.39 -8.42 -5.73
CA ILE A 267 -22.29 -7.32 -6.09
C ILE A 267 -23.15 -6.98 -4.88
N ARG A 268 -23.28 -5.68 -4.59
CA ARG A 268 -24.11 -5.16 -3.51
C ARG A 268 -25.03 -4.09 -4.06
N TYR A 269 -26.31 -4.24 -3.81
CA TYR A 269 -27.32 -3.22 -4.08
C TYR A 269 -27.67 -2.50 -2.78
N ILE A 270 -27.61 -1.17 -2.78
CA ILE A 270 -27.99 -0.32 -1.64
C ILE A 270 -29.18 0.52 -2.07
N PHE A 271 -30.32 0.32 -1.40
CA PHE A 271 -31.51 1.12 -1.58
C PHE A 271 -31.65 2.06 -0.38
N ASN A 272 -31.49 3.37 -0.62
CA ASN A 272 -31.77 4.37 0.40
C ASN A 272 -33.25 4.73 0.30
N ILE A 273 -34.06 4.05 1.12
CA ILE A 273 -35.50 4.27 1.20
C ILE A 273 -35.75 5.45 2.14
N PRO A 274 -36.58 6.45 1.73
CA PRO A 274 -36.88 7.61 2.56
C PRO A 274 -37.65 7.27 3.85
#